data_AF-A0AAW8KIW7-F1
#
_entry.id   AF-A0AAW8KIW7-F1
#
_cell.length_a   1.000
_cell.length_b   1.000
_cell.length_c   1.000
_cell.angle_alpha   90.00
_cell.angle_beta   90.00
_cell.angle_gamma   90.00
#
_symmetry.space_group_name_H-M   'P 1'
#
loop_
_entity.id
_entity.type
_entity.pdbx_description
1 polymer ?
#
loop_
_entity_poly.entity_id
_entity_poly.type
_entity_poly.pdbx_seq_one_letter_code
_entity_poly.pdbx_strand_id
1 'polypeptide(L)' 'DSHGGIVKSIEPTLLKQTISSGISSDIRSYMELSVKQGTSRTSKVQGYSSGGKTGTAEKYPRGNKKYLVSFI' A
#
# COMPACT_ATOMS: atom_id res chain seq x y z
N ASP A 1 25.00 29.42 1.69
CA ASP A 1 26.01 29.45 2.76
C ASP A 1 26.81 28.15 2.73
N SER A 2 27.94 28.10 3.40
CA SER A 2 28.75 26.89 3.62
C SER A 2 28.16 25.95 4.70
N HIS A 3 26.86 26.03 4.97
CA HIS A 3 26.15 25.33 6.05
C HIS A 3 24.87 24.62 5.56
N GLY A 4 24.83 24.16 4.30
CA GLY A 4 23.90 23.12 3.85
C GLY A 4 22.42 23.35 4.23
N GLY A 5 21.94 24.59 4.17
CA GLY A 5 20.55 24.91 4.47
C GLY A 5 19.57 24.28 3.48
N ILE A 6 18.41 23.83 3.97
CA ILE A 6 17.31 23.28 3.16
C ILE A 6 16.94 24.30 2.07
N VAL A 7 17.25 23.97 0.81
CA VAL A 7 17.06 24.89 -0.33
C VAL A 7 15.59 24.97 -0.77
N LYS A 8 14.76 23.98 -0.40
CA LYS A 8 13.32 23.97 -0.68
C LYS A 8 12.61 22.87 0.13
N SER A 9 11.59 23.22 0.91
CA SER A 9 10.59 22.24 1.40
C SER A 9 9.40 22.26 0.44
N ILE A 10 8.98 21.09 -0.06
CA ILE A 10 7.77 20.95 -0.88
C ILE A 10 6.71 20.35 0.04
N GLU A 11 5.88 21.20 0.63
CA GLU A 11 4.71 20.75 1.38
C GLU A 11 3.61 20.37 0.38
N PRO A 12 3.14 19.12 0.36
CA PRO A 12 2.10 18.71 -0.56
C PRO A 12 0.76 19.34 -0.16
N THR A 13 0.08 19.97 -1.13
CA THR A 13 -1.29 20.44 -0.92
C THR A 13 -2.24 19.25 -0.91
N LEU A 14 -3.00 19.08 0.18
CA LEU A 14 -4.04 18.07 0.27
C LEU A 14 -5.11 18.35 -0.79
N LEU A 15 -5.18 17.51 -1.83
CA LEU A 15 -6.16 17.67 -2.90
C LEU A 15 -7.57 17.26 -2.47
N LYS A 16 -7.68 16.17 -1.69
CA LYS A 16 -8.97 15.63 -1.23
C LYS A 16 -8.79 14.67 -0.06
N GLN A 17 -9.67 14.78 0.94
CA GLN A 17 -9.85 13.73 1.95
C GLN A 17 -10.95 12.76 1.48
N THR A 18 -10.56 11.61 0.93
CA THR A 18 -11.51 10.64 0.35
C THR A 18 -12.34 9.91 1.40
N ILE A 19 -11.78 9.67 2.59
CA ILE A 19 -12.43 8.93 3.69
C ILE A 19 -12.10 9.59 5.04
N SER A 20 -12.96 9.34 6.04
CA SER A 20 -12.71 9.77 7.41
C SER A 20 -11.52 9.00 8.03
N SER A 21 -10.98 9.55 9.11
CA SER A 21 -9.91 8.89 9.89
C SER A 21 -10.34 7.53 10.44
N GLY A 22 -11.60 7.42 10.90
CA GLY A 22 -12.19 6.17 11.38
C GLY A 22 -12.22 5.10 10.30
N ILE A 23 -12.80 5.41 9.13
CA ILE A 23 -12.85 4.48 7.98
C ILE A 23 -11.43 4.09 7.54
N SER A 24 -10.49 5.04 7.55
CA SER A 24 -9.09 4.76 7.22
C SER A 24 -8.45 3.79 8.22
N SER A 25 -8.79 3.88 9.50
CA SER A 25 -8.33 2.96 10.54
C SER A 25 -8.86 1.54 10.33
N ASP A 26 -10.14 1.41 9.98
CA ASP A 26 -10.76 0.11 9.70
C ASP A 26 -10.10 -0.55 8.50
N ILE A 27 -9.87 0.20 7.40
CA ILE A 27 -9.21 -0.32 6.20
C ILE A 27 -7.79 -0.80 6.51
N ARG A 28 -7.00 -0.04 7.30
CA ARG A 28 -5.65 -0.48 7.73
C ARG A 28 -5.71 -1.79 8.51
N SER A 29 -6.69 -1.93 9.39
CA SER A 29 -6.90 -3.15 10.18
C SER A 29 -7.24 -4.34 9.27
N TYR A 30 -8.09 -4.16 8.26
CA TYR A 30 -8.40 -5.20 7.29
C TYR A 30 -7.22 -5.58 6.41
N MET A 31 -6.40 -4.61 6.00
CA MET A 31 -5.17 -4.87 5.26
C MET A 31 -4.14 -5.63 6.10
N GLU A 32 -4.06 -5.35 7.41
CA GLU A 32 -3.25 -6.12 8.35
C GLU A 32 -3.73 -7.57 8.45
N LEU A 33 -5.05 -7.81 8.49
CA LEU A 33 -5.61 -9.17 8.46
C LEU A 33 -5.21 -9.92 7.19
N SER A 34 -5.14 -9.24 6.03
CA SER A 34 -4.65 -9.88 4.80
C SER A 34 -3.22 -10.40 4.93
N VAL A 35 -2.35 -9.67 5.64
CA VAL A 35 -0.95 -10.07 5.91
C VAL A 35 -0.85 -11.10 7.04
N LYS A 36 -1.72 -11.05 8.04
CA LYS A 36 -1.70 -12.03 9.15
C LYS A 36 -2.23 -13.41 8.71
N GLN A 37 -3.32 -13.42 7.94
CA GLN A 37 -4.10 -14.64 7.69
C GLN A 37 -4.60 -14.81 6.25
N GLY A 38 -4.39 -13.83 5.37
CA GLY A 38 -4.90 -13.86 3.99
C GLY A 38 -3.87 -14.26 2.93
N THR A 39 -4.09 -13.77 1.72
CA THR A 39 -3.22 -14.02 0.56
C THR A 39 -1.90 -13.24 0.61
N SER A 40 -1.78 -12.26 1.52
CA SER A 40 -0.60 -11.40 1.68
C SER A 40 0.39 -11.91 2.74
N ARG A 41 0.25 -13.15 3.22
CA ARG A 41 1.02 -13.64 4.38
C ARG A 41 2.53 -13.55 4.26
N THR A 42 3.05 -13.69 3.05
CA THR A 42 4.49 -13.64 2.78
C THR A 42 5.08 -12.23 2.84
N SER A 43 4.26 -11.17 2.86
CA SER A 43 4.75 -9.80 3.01
C SER A 43 4.94 -9.36 4.46
N LYS A 44 4.73 -10.25 5.43
CA LYS A 44 4.92 -9.96 6.85
C LYS A 44 6.39 -9.66 7.15
N VAL A 45 6.63 -8.51 7.76
CA VAL A 45 7.94 -8.17 8.35
C VAL A 45 7.89 -8.41 9.85
N GLN A 46 8.85 -9.18 10.37
CA GLN A 46 8.94 -9.48 11.80
C GLN A 46 9.21 -8.20 12.60
N GLY A 47 8.50 -8.01 13.70
CA GLY A 47 8.64 -6.83 14.57
C GLY A 47 7.83 -5.60 14.16
N TYR A 48 7.14 -5.62 13.01
CA TYR A 48 6.35 -4.49 12.52
C TYR A 48 4.88 -4.84 12.32
N SER A 49 3.98 -3.89 12.55
CA SER A 49 2.64 -3.96 11.97
C SER A 49 2.70 -3.57 10.50
N SER A 50 2.07 -4.37 9.65
CA SER A 50 2.12 -4.23 8.20
C SER A 50 0.77 -4.65 7.64
N GLY A 51 0.18 -3.79 6.81
CA GLY A 51 -0.99 -4.10 6.01
C GLY A 51 -0.64 -4.07 4.53
N GLY A 52 -1.32 -4.87 3.73
CA GLY A 52 -1.26 -4.76 2.29
C GLY A 52 -2.09 -5.79 1.56
N LYS A 53 -2.27 -5.59 0.26
CA LYS A 53 -3.16 -6.38 -0.58
C LYS A 53 -2.45 -6.86 -1.83
N THR A 54 -2.52 -8.16 -2.05
CA THR A 54 -2.12 -8.79 -3.32
C THR A 54 -3.15 -8.55 -4.42
N GLY A 55 -2.66 -8.30 -5.64
CA GLY A 55 -3.44 -8.23 -6.87
C GLY A 55 -2.93 -9.24 -7.90
N THR A 56 -3.86 -9.94 -8.55
CA THR A 56 -3.57 -10.83 -9.68
C THR A 56 -4.57 -10.51 -10.78
N ALA A 57 -4.09 -10.03 -11.91
CA ALA A 57 -4.91 -9.70 -13.07
C ALA A 57 -4.42 -10.50 -14.29
N GLU A 58 -5.29 -11.25 -14.94
CA GLU A 58 -4.93 -11.95 -16.18
C GLU A 58 -4.69 -10.94 -17.31
N LYS A 59 -3.67 -11.18 -18.13
CA LYS A 59 -3.34 -10.34 -19.29
C LYS A 59 -4.26 -10.65 -20.47
N TYR A 60 -4.43 -9.70 -21.38
CA TYR A 60 -5.21 -9.94 -22.61
C TYR A 60 -4.25 -10.46 -23.70
N PRO A 61 -4.64 -11.43 -24.54
CA PRO A 61 -5.87 -12.23 -24.47
C PRO A 61 -5.90 -13.20 -23.26
N ARG A 62 -7.09 -13.46 -22.72
CA ARG A 62 -7.34 -14.31 -21.53
C ARG A 62 -7.23 -15.81 -21.86
N GLY A 63 -7.12 -16.66 -20.85
CA GLY A 63 -7.03 -18.13 -20.94
C GLY A 63 -5.62 -18.67 -21.20
N ASN A 64 -4.61 -17.80 -21.29
CA ASN A 64 -3.23 -18.17 -21.64
C ASN A 64 -2.28 -18.25 -20.43
N LYS A 65 -2.82 -18.17 -19.20
CA LYS A 65 -2.06 -18.26 -17.94
C LYS A 65 -0.98 -17.19 -17.78
N LYS A 66 -1.13 -16.01 -18.41
CA LYS A 66 -0.24 -14.86 -18.22
C LYS A 66 -0.90 -13.85 -17.28
N TYR A 67 -0.21 -13.47 -16.22
CA TYR A 67 -0.74 -12.57 -15.19
C TYR A 67 0.15 -11.35 -14.96
N LEU A 68 -0.48 -10.23 -14.61
CA LEU A 68 0.13 -9.13 -13.89
C LEU A 68 -0.10 -9.38 -12.40
N VAL A 69 0.97 -9.42 -11.62
CA VAL A 69 0.92 -9.62 -10.17
C VAL A 69 1.42 -8.35 -9.50
N SER A 70 0.73 -7.90 -8.47
CA SER A 70 1.04 -6.69 -7.73
C SER A 70 0.83 -6.86 -6.22
N PHE A 71 1.44 -5.96 -5.46
CA PHE A 71 1.26 -5.82 -4.02
C PHE A 71 1.35 -4.33 -3.67
N ILE A 72 0.50 -3.88 -2.75
CA ILE A 72 0.48 -2.53 -2.19
C ILE A 72 0.24 -2.64 -0.69
#